data_AF-A0A1R3T712-F1
#
_entry.id   AF-A0A1R3T712-F1
#
_cell.length_a   1.000
_cell.length_b   1.000
_cell.length_c   1.000
_cell.angle_alpha   90.00
_cell.angle_beta   90.00
_cell.angle_gamma   90.00
#
_symmetry.space_group_name_H-M   'P 1'
#
loop_
_entity.id
_entity.type
_entity.pdbx_description
1 polymer ?
#
loop_
_entity_poly.entity_id
_entity_poly.type
_entity_poly.pdbx_seq_one_letter_code
_entity_poly.pdbx_strand_id
1 'polypeptide(L)'
;MKTLCLRLVWYKDEEGRKYKFITNNWEITDEEVALAYKNRWLIETTFKSLKQNFQLTYFYSDTENGIKTQVWCTLIAFLLLQVIQTKSESKKAFSTIAALLRMHLISHLDLTWVVTEGRRAYPKRMKSRNKSPSAAQLSLF
;
A
#
# COMPACT_ATOMS: atom_id res chain seq x y z
N MET A 1 18.97 -20.16 -35.71
CA MET A 1 18.42 -19.16 -34.76
C MET A 1 16.90 -19.17 -34.89
N LYS A 2 16.15 -19.40 -33.81
CA LYS A 2 14.68 -19.26 -33.83
C LYS A 2 14.33 -17.78 -33.62
N THR A 3 13.61 -17.19 -34.56
CA THR A 3 13.02 -15.86 -34.42
C THR A 3 11.84 -15.92 -33.46
N LEU A 4 11.87 -15.12 -32.39
CA LEU A 4 10.76 -15.00 -31.44
C LEU A 4 9.82 -13.88 -31.92
N CYS A 5 8.58 -14.23 -32.26
CA CYS A 5 7.54 -13.26 -32.57
C CYS A 5 6.97 -12.69 -31.25
N LEU A 6 7.04 -11.37 -31.11
CA LEU A 6 6.52 -10.64 -29.95
C LEU A 6 5.47 -9.62 -30.42
N ARG A 7 4.43 -9.42 -29.61
CA ARG A 7 3.38 -8.42 -29.86
C ARG A 7 3.75 -7.11 -29.19
N LEU A 8 3.73 -6.01 -29.94
CA LEU A 8 3.89 -4.66 -29.43
C LEU A 8 2.50 -4.03 -29.23
N VAL A 9 2.21 -3.58 -28.01
CA VAL A 9 0.96 -2.95 -27.62
C VAL A 9 1.19 -1.48 -27.34
N TRP A 10 0.30 -0.63 -27.82
CA TRP A 10 0.33 0.81 -27.60
C TRP A 10 -0.83 1.20 -26.69
N TYR A 11 -0.52 1.83 -25.57
CA TYR A 11 -1.51 2.29 -24.62
C TYR A 11 -1.39 3.80 -24.43
N LYS A 12 -2.51 4.50 -24.36
CA LYS A 12 -2.56 5.93 -24.07
C LYS A 12 -3.42 6.14 -22.83
N ASP A 13 -2.83 6.78 -21.83
CA ASP A 13 -3.52 7.08 -20.57
C ASP A 13 -4.43 8.31 -20.71
N GLU A 14 -5.30 8.56 -19.73
CA GLU A 14 -6.24 9.69 -19.72
C GLU A 14 -5.53 11.05 -19.79
N GLU A 15 -4.34 11.13 -19.19
CA GLU A 15 -3.46 12.31 -19.24
C GLU A 15 -2.70 12.46 -20.57
N GLY A 16 -2.96 11.60 -21.55
CA GLY A 16 -2.37 11.64 -22.88
C GLY A 16 -0.98 11.03 -23.00
N ARG A 17 -0.45 10.44 -21.93
CA ARG A 17 0.86 9.75 -21.91
C ARG A 17 0.78 8.47 -22.75
N LYS A 18 1.77 8.26 -23.62
CA LYS A 18 1.85 7.09 -24.50
C LYS A 18 2.84 6.08 -23.94
N TYR A 19 2.39 4.85 -23.76
CA TYR A 19 3.19 3.71 -23.30
C TYR A 19 3.27 2.65 -24.39
N LYS A 20 4.40 1.95 -24.41
CA LYS A 20 4.62 0.80 -25.30
C LYS A 20 4.92 -0.42 -24.44
N PHE A 21 4.17 -1.48 -24.65
CA PHE A 21 4.32 -2.75 -23.93
C PHE A 21 4.65 -3.87 -24.92
N ILE A 22 5.43 -4.85 -24.47
CA ILE A 22 5.77 -6.02 -25.27
C ILE A 22 5.20 -7.25 -24.56
N THR A 23 4.40 -8.04 -25.26
CA THR A 23 3.80 -9.25 -24.70
C THR A 23 4.02 -10.45 -25.63
N ASN A 24 4.17 -11.63 -25.04
CA ASN A 24 4.16 -12.91 -25.73
C ASN A 24 2.73 -13.50 -25.81
N ASN A 25 1.77 -12.89 -25.10
CA ASN A 25 0.40 -13.34 -25.06
C ASN A 25 -0.44 -12.61 -26.12
N TRP A 26 -1.04 -13.40 -27.01
CA TRP A 26 -1.85 -12.93 -28.13
C TRP A 26 -3.35 -12.93 -27.85
N GLU A 27 -3.78 -13.58 -26.77
CA GLU A 27 -5.20 -13.77 -26.44
C GLU A 27 -5.77 -12.58 -25.66
N ILE A 28 -4.93 -11.93 -24.85
CA ILE A 28 -5.32 -10.79 -24.02
C ILE A 28 -5.45 -9.50 -24.84
N THR A 29 -6.38 -8.64 -24.41
CA THR A 29 -6.62 -7.33 -25.00
C THR A 29 -5.49 -6.34 -24.68
N ASP A 30 -5.38 -5.26 -25.46
CA ASP A 30 -4.36 -4.23 -25.25
C ASP A 30 -4.50 -3.54 -23.87
N GLU A 31 -5.74 -3.40 -23.39
CA GLU A 31 -6.05 -2.85 -22.07
C GLU A 31 -5.62 -3.78 -20.94
N GLU A 32 -5.87 -5.09 -21.07
CA GLU A 32 -5.43 -6.09 -20.09
C GLU A 32 -3.90 -6.17 -20.01
N VAL A 33 -3.20 -5.99 -21.13
CA VAL A 33 -1.74 -5.85 -21.14
C VAL A 33 -1.33 -4.62 -20.33
N ALA A 34 -1.93 -3.47 -20.59
CA ALA A 34 -1.64 -2.25 -19.84
C ALA A 34 -1.94 -2.41 -18.34
N LEU A 35 -3.04 -3.08 -17.98
CA LEU A 35 -3.42 -3.37 -16.60
C LEU A 35 -2.43 -4.34 -15.93
N ALA A 36 -1.96 -5.37 -16.62
CA ALA A 36 -0.94 -6.28 -16.11
C ALA A 36 0.37 -5.54 -15.79
N TYR A 37 0.78 -4.62 -16.67
CA TYR A 37 1.93 -3.75 -16.43
C TYR A 37 1.70 -2.76 -15.28
N LYS A 38 0.48 -2.26 -15.09
CA LYS A 38 0.10 -1.45 -13.93
C LYS A 38 0.19 -2.26 -12.63
N ASN A 39 -0.32 -3.50 -12.63
CA ASN A 39 -0.23 -4.42 -11.50
C ASN A 39 1.21 -4.79 -11.15
N ARG A 40 2.12 -4.82 -12.12
CA ARG A 40 3.55 -5.02 -11.85
C ARG A 40 4.15 -3.92 -10.96
N TRP A 41 3.67 -2.67 -11.07
CA TRP A 41 4.12 -1.60 -10.17
C TRP A 41 3.62 -1.79 -8.73
N LEU A 42 2.47 -2.46 -8.55
CA LEU A 42 1.99 -2.80 -7.22
C LEU A 42 3.03 -3.64 -6.46
N ILE A 43 3.72 -4.55 -7.14
CA ILE A 43 4.79 -5.38 -6.56
C ILE A 43 5.87 -4.52 -5.92
N GLU A 44 6.36 -3.49 -6.61
CA GLU A 44 7.39 -2.59 -6.07
C GLU A 44 6.89 -1.82 -4.84
N THR A 45 5.63 -1.37 -4.89
CA THR A 45 5.01 -0.66 -3.77
C THR A 45 4.86 -1.59 -2.56
N THR A 46 4.44 -2.83 -2.78
CA THR A 46 4.34 -3.88 -1.75
C THR A 46 5.70 -4.16 -1.13
N PHE A 47 6.76 -4.35 -1.93
CA PHE A 47 8.11 -4.57 -1.40
C PHE A 47 8.67 -3.34 -0.67
N LYS A 48 8.35 -2.14 -1.13
CA LYS A 48 8.72 -0.89 -0.44
C LYS A 48 8.05 -0.82 0.93
N SER A 49 6.74 -1.08 1.02
CA SER A 49 6.02 -1.13 2.29
C SER A 49 6.54 -2.24 3.21
N LEU A 50 6.87 -3.41 2.67
CA LEU A 50 7.46 -4.50 3.44
C LEU A 50 8.80 -4.08 4.06
N LYS A 51 9.71 -3.49 3.28
CA LYS A 51 11.00 -2.99 3.80
C LYS A 51 10.85 -1.84 4.81
N GLN A 52 9.82 -1.01 4.69
CA GLN A 52 9.59 0.12 5.61
C GLN A 52 8.96 -0.30 6.95
N ASN A 53 8.06 -1.28 6.94
CA ASN A 53 7.33 -1.70 8.13
C ASN A 53 8.04 -2.79 8.93
N PHE A 54 8.94 -3.55 8.29
CA PHE A 54 9.73 -4.58 8.93
C PHE A 54 11.19 -4.15 9.01
N GLN A 55 11.80 -4.32 10.19
CA GLN A 55 13.22 -4.03 10.43
C GLN A 55 14.10 -5.10 9.79
N LEU A 56 14.11 -5.18 8.46
CA LEU A 56 14.96 -6.09 7.71
C LEU A 56 16.44 -5.65 7.69
N THR A 57 16.77 -4.50 8.29
CA THR A 57 18.14 -4.00 8.43
C THR A 57 18.87 -4.63 9.62
N TYR A 58 18.15 -5.19 10.59
CA TYR A 58 18.72 -5.83 11.77
C TYR A 58 18.26 -7.29 11.82
N PHE A 59 19.18 -8.20 11.51
CA PHE A 59 18.94 -9.64 11.63
C PHE A 59 19.21 -10.09 13.05
N TYR A 60 18.34 -10.96 13.58
CA TYR A 60 18.51 -11.50 14.94
C TYR A 60 19.51 -12.67 14.98
N SER A 61 19.93 -13.17 13.81
CA SER A 61 20.87 -14.28 13.67
C SER A 61 21.87 -13.97 12.57
N ASP A 62 23.14 -14.29 12.82
CA ASP A 62 24.22 -14.17 11.84
C ASP A 62 24.34 -15.40 10.93
N THR A 63 23.49 -16.41 11.13
CA THR A 63 23.45 -17.62 10.28
C THR A 63 22.55 -17.42 9.08
N GLU A 64 22.95 -17.97 7.92
CA GLU A 64 22.14 -17.91 6.68
C GLU A 64 20.72 -18.46 6.89
N ASN A 65 20.60 -19.54 7.65
CA ASN A 65 19.30 -20.16 7.92
C ASN A 65 18.41 -19.29 8.85
N GLY A 66 19.01 -18.59 9.81
CA GLY A 66 18.30 -17.64 10.67
C GLY A 66 17.77 -16.45 9.86
N ILE A 67 18.57 -15.91 8.95
CA ILE A 67 18.17 -14.83 8.04
C ILE A 67 17.02 -15.30 7.13
N LYS A 68 17.15 -16.48 6.51
CA LYS A 68 16.08 -17.05 5.67
C LYS A 68 14.77 -17.19 6.45
N THR A 69 14.83 -17.75 7.65
CA THR A 69 13.64 -17.93 8.51
C THR A 69 13.01 -16.59 8.86
N GLN A 70 13.79 -15.57 9.21
CA GLN A 70 13.29 -14.22 9.50
C GLN A 70 12.57 -13.60 8.29
N VAL A 71 13.10 -13.79 7.07
CA VAL A 71 12.46 -13.33 5.84
C VAL A 71 11.14 -14.07 5.60
N TRP A 72 11.11 -15.39 5.75
CA TRP A 72 9.88 -16.19 5.61
C TRP A 72 8.80 -15.75 6.60
N CYS A 73 9.14 -15.60 7.89
CA CYS A 73 8.21 -15.11 8.91
C CYS A 73 7.69 -13.70 8.59
N THR A 74 8.56 -12.81 8.08
CA THR A 74 8.17 -11.45 7.68
C THR A 74 7.18 -11.47 6.52
N LEU A 75 7.39 -12.31 5.52
CA LEU A 75 6.48 -12.46 4.38
C LEU A 75 5.11 -12.99 4.82
N ILE A 76 5.09 -14.01 5.71
CA ILE A 76 3.85 -14.57 6.26
C ILE A 76 3.09 -13.51 7.07
N ALA A 77 3.78 -12.79 7.95
CA ALA A 77 3.17 -11.73 8.76
C ALA A 77 2.60 -10.60 7.88
N PHE A 78 3.32 -10.19 6.83
CA PHE A 78 2.85 -9.19 5.87
C PHE A 78 1.58 -9.65 5.15
N LEU A 79 1.54 -10.91 4.68
CA LEU A 79 0.36 -11.48 4.03
C LEU A 79 -0.85 -11.48 4.97
N LEU A 80 -0.68 -11.94 6.22
CA LEU A 80 -1.75 -11.95 7.22
C LEU A 80 -2.27 -10.55 7.49
N LEU A 81 -1.37 -9.58 7.68
CA LEU A 81 -1.72 -8.16 7.85
C LEU A 81 -2.57 -7.63 6.70
N GLN A 82 -2.19 -7.95 5.46
CA GLN A 82 -2.92 -7.53 4.28
C GLN A 82 -4.32 -8.16 4.22
N VAL A 83 -4.45 -9.45 4.53
CA VAL A 83 -5.75 -10.14 4.59
C VAL A 83 -6.65 -9.53 5.65
N ILE A 84 -6.12 -9.22 6.83
CA ILE A 84 -6.88 -8.58 7.92
C ILE A 84 -7.35 -7.18 7.49
N GLN A 85 -6.47 -6.40 6.86
CA GLN A 85 -6.81 -5.08 6.35
C GLN A 85 -7.94 -5.15 5.32
N THR A 86 -7.88 -6.10 4.38
CA THR A 86 -8.91 -6.32 3.36
C THR A 86 -10.23 -6.77 3.99
N LYS A 87 -10.21 -7.73 4.93
CA LYS A 87 -11.42 -8.23 5.60
C LYS A 87 -12.10 -7.18 6.48
N SER A 88 -11.33 -6.27 7.07
CA SER A 88 -11.86 -5.23 7.96
C SER A 88 -12.41 -4.00 7.20
N GLU A 89 -12.31 -3.97 5.87
CA GLU A 89 -12.66 -2.81 5.01
C GLU A 89 -12.08 -1.47 5.51
N SER A 90 -10.97 -1.53 6.26
CA SER A 90 -10.49 -0.39 7.01
C SER A 90 -9.65 0.51 6.11
N LYS A 91 -10.02 1.79 6.03
CA LYS A 91 -9.26 2.83 5.31
C LYS A 91 -8.01 3.29 6.07
N LYS A 92 -7.61 2.59 7.14
CA LYS A 92 -6.42 2.93 7.94
C LYS A 92 -5.15 2.56 7.17
N ALA A 93 -4.10 3.37 7.38
CA ALA A 93 -2.79 3.10 6.80
C ALA A 93 -2.22 1.78 7.32
N PHE A 94 -1.45 1.07 6.48
CA PHE A 94 -0.84 -0.22 6.82
C PHE A 94 -0.02 -0.16 8.11
N SER A 95 0.77 0.90 8.31
CA SER A 95 1.59 1.09 9.51
C SER A 95 0.76 1.22 10.79
N THR A 96 -0.42 1.85 10.71
CA THR A 96 -1.35 1.97 11.85
C THR A 96 -1.92 0.61 12.23
N ILE A 97 -2.29 -0.20 11.24
CA ILE A 97 -2.83 -1.55 11.46
C ILE A 97 -1.74 -2.45 12.07
N ALA A 98 -0.53 -2.40 11.53
CA ALA A 98 0.61 -3.14 12.08
C ALA A 98 0.93 -2.74 13.53
N ALA A 99 0.89 -1.45 13.86
CA ALA A 99 1.09 -0.97 15.24
C ALA A 99 -0.03 -1.42 16.19
N LEU A 100 -1.30 -1.33 15.76
CA LEU A 100 -2.43 -1.80 16.54
C LEU A 100 -2.33 -3.29 16.84
N LEU A 101 -1.99 -4.10 15.83
CA LEU A 101 -1.75 -5.52 16.00
C LEU A 101 -0.59 -5.79 16.94
N ARG A 102 0.54 -5.10 16.81
CA ARG A 102 1.66 -5.24 17.73
C ARG A 102 1.26 -4.95 19.19
N MET A 103 0.40 -3.96 19.42
CA MET A 103 -0.08 -3.61 20.77
C MET A 103 -1.10 -4.63 21.32
N HIS A 104 -1.96 -5.19 20.48
CA HIS A 104 -3.08 -6.03 20.91
C HIS A 104 -2.85 -7.54 20.68
N LEU A 105 -1.68 -7.93 20.17
CA LEU A 105 -1.34 -9.33 19.86
C LEU A 105 -1.45 -10.24 21.10
N ILE A 106 -1.06 -9.72 22.27
CA ILE A 106 -1.04 -10.45 23.54
C ILE A 106 -2.45 -10.53 24.14
N SER A 107 -3.31 -9.56 23.84
CA SER A 107 -4.62 -9.41 24.48
C SER A 107 -5.70 -10.33 23.92
N HIS A 108 -5.44 -11.12 22.86
CA HIS A 108 -6.43 -12.01 22.21
C HIS A 108 -7.76 -11.33 21.85
N LEU A 109 -7.73 -10.04 21.47
CA LEU A 109 -8.93 -9.34 21.01
C LEU A 109 -9.30 -9.75 19.58
N ASP A 110 -10.59 -9.65 19.26
CA ASP A 110 -11.06 -9.76 17.88
C ASP A 110 -10.40 -8.69 16.99
N LEU A 111 -9.62 -9.18 16.04
CA LEU A 111 -8.80 -8.36 15.16
C LEU A 111 -9.63 -7.41 14.29
N THR A 112 -10.78 -7.89 13.81
CA THR A 112 -11.73 -7.09 13.04
C THR A 112 -12.22 -5.90 13.86
N TRP A 113 -12.51 -6.10 15.14
CA TRP A 113 -12.93 -5.05 16.06
C TRP A 113 -11.80 -4.07 16.39
N VAL A 114 -10.56 -4.53 16.56
CA VAL A 114 -9.42 -3.64 16.82
C VAL A 114 -9.09 -2.78 15.59
N VAL A 115 -9.19 -3.34 14.38
CA VAL A 115 -8.89 -2.61 13.14
C VAL A 115 -10.06 -1.69 12.74
N THR A 116 -11.29 -2.15 12.95
CA THR A 116 -12.47 -1.45 13.47
C THR A 116 -12.29 -0.12 14.20
N GLU A 117 -12.26 -0.27 15.52
CA GLU A 117 -12.49 0.74 16.53
C GLU A 117 -11.21 1.23 17.19
N GLY A 118 -10.07 0.60 16.89
CA GLY A 118 -8.73 1.04 17.29
C GLY A 118 -8.42 2.44 16.77
N ARG A 119 -8.90 3.43 17.53
CA ARG A 119 -8.66 4.86 17.46
C ARG A 119 -8.97 5.55 16.12
N ARG A 120 -10.22 6.00 15.98
CA ARG A 120 -10.49 7.36 15.47
C ARG A 120 -9.90 8.40 16.45
N ALA A 121 -8.58 8.50 16.56
CA ALA A 121 -7.93 9.51 17.43
C ALA A 121 -7.20 10.60 16.63
N TYR A 122 -7.61 10.85 15.39
CA TYR A 122 -7.43 12.15 14.76
C TYR A 122 -8.77 12.54 14.14
N PRO A 123 -9.64 13.28 14.84
CA PRO A 123 -10.54 14.14 14.11
C PRO A 123 -9.63 15.03 13.25
N LYS A 124 -9.75 14.93 11.93
CA LYS A 124 -9.29 16.00 11.05
C LYS A 124 -9.92 17.26 11.64
N ARG A 125 -9.14 18.12 12.31
CA ARG A 125 -9.57 19.51 12.52
C ARG A 125 -9.91 19.98 11.12
N MET A 126 -11.20 20.15 10.83
CA MET A 126 -11.61 20.97 9.70
C MET A 126 -10.85 22.27 9.90
N LYS A 127 -9.89 22.57 9.01
CA LYS A 127 -9.39 23.92 8.89
C LYS A 127 -10.63 24.74 8.56
N SER A 128 -11.18 25.41 9.56
CA SER A 128 -12.06 26.55 9.37
C SER A 128 -11.39 27.40 8.29
N ARG A 129 -12.04 27.55 7.13
CA ARG A 129 -11.66 28.59 6.18
C ARG A 129 -11.67 29.88 7.01
N ASN A 130 -10.51 30.51 7.19
CA ASN A 130 -10.44 31.85 7.75
C ASN A 130 -11.48 32.69 7.00
N LYS A 131 -12.60 33.02 7.67
CA LYS A 131 -13.49 34.06 7.19
C LYS A 131 -12.63 35.33 7.22
N SER A 132 -12.49 35.97 6.07
CA SER A 132 -11.91 37.31 5.97
C SER A 132 -12.56 38.20 7.04
N PRO A 133 -11.81 39.10 7.70
CA PRO A 133 -12.35 39.94 8.75
C PRO A 133 -13.61 40.63 8.25
N SER A 134 -14.71 40.47 9.00
CA SER A 134 -15.96 41.17 8.74
C SER A 134 -15.68 42.68 8.72
N ALA A 135 -16.30 43.40 7.79
CA ALA A 135 -16.15 44.84 7.56
C ALA A 135 -16.36 45.73 8.80
N ALA A 136 -16.86 45.16 9.91
CA ALA A 136 -16.99 45.82 11.21
C ALA A 136 -15.65 46.16 11.90
N GLN A 137 -14.51 45.60 11.47
CA GLN A 137 -13.19 45.93 12.04
C GLN A 137 -12.49 47.12 11.37
N LEU A 138 -13.03 47.66 10.25
CA LEU A 138 -12.48 48.83 9.57
C LEU A 138 -13.14 50.15 9.99
N SER A 139 -14.16 50.13 10.85
CA SER A 139 -14.81 51.34 11.36
C SER A 139 -14.29 51.80 12.73
N LEU A 140 -13.20 51.21 13.21
CA LEU A 140 -12.54 51.57 14.48
C LEU A 140 -11.13 52.14 14.27
N PHE A 141 -10.81 52.52 13.03
CA PHE A 141 -9.70 53.41 12.69
C PHE A 141 -10.20 54.50 11.76
#